data_AF-A0A7X9Q5K3-F1
#
_entry.id   AF-A0A7X9Q5K3-F1
#
_cell.length_a   1.000
_cell.length_b   1.000
_cell.length_c   1.000
_cell.angle_alpha   90.00
_cell.angle_beta   90.00
_cell.angle_gamma   90.00
#
_symmetry.space_group_name_H-M   'P 1'
#
loop_
_entity.id
_entity.type
_entity.pdbx_description
1 polymer ?
#
loop_
_entity_poly.entity_id
_entity_poly.type
_entity_poly.pdbx_seq_one_letter_code
_entity_poly.pdbx_strand_id
1 'polypeptide(L)'
;WYLYALFNVAVLYVLVKILLKVPVWLNVLFGLIMYLISAYIFQHNINVWFLSDILHYYIFFAIGDWVSFFINNAPNEKYMKSSKILMLVLFPFLALQAWYLYLNLQHPLPHYDYAEYHLPILFLLIALVGCTFIILLSNQLEKRNALQWLRVLGEHSLYIYVAHVVVMAGLRIFLMHVLHINNLPVLLLSGIISGLIIPVWMYKLAKKANMEWLFALKEKKRLKSAIQ
;
A
#
# COMPACT_ATOMS: atom_id res chain seq x y z
N TRP A 1 1.14 -10.41 -9.95
CA TRP A 1 0.91 -9.34 -10.95
C TRP A 1 0.91 -7.96 -10.28
N TYR A 2 0.11 -7.76 -9.23
CA TYR A 2 0.14 -6.54 -8.39
C TYR A 2 1.54 -6.10 -7.93
N LEU A 3 2.40 -7.04 -7.49
CA LEU A 3 3.80 -6.75 -7.12
C LEU A 3 4.59 -6.08 -8.26
N TYR A 4 4.45 -6.60 -9.48
CA TYR A 4 5.12 -6.04 -10.64
C TYR A 4 4.55 -4.67 -10.98
N ALA A 5 3.23 -4.48 -10.92
CA ALA A 5 2.62 -3.17 -11.15
C ALA A 5 3.16 -2.12 -10.16
N LEU A 6 3.11 -2.40 -8.86
CA LEU A 6 3.52 -1.43 -7.83
C LEU A 6 5.01 -1.10 -7.89
N PHE A 7 5.87 -2.09 -8.15
CA PHE A 7 7.29 -1.86 -8.39
C PHE A 7 7.52 -0.97 -9.63
N ASN A 8 6.88 -1.28 -10.76
CA ASN A 8 7.05 -0.51 -11.99
C ASN A 8 6.49 0.92 -11.86
N VAL A 9 5.39 1.10 -11.13
CA VAL A 9 4.85 2.43 -10.81
C VAL A 9 5.85 3.24 -9.98
N ALA A 10 6.45 2.63 -8.96
CA ALA A 10 7.46 3.31 -8.15
C ALA A 10 8.68 3.70 -8.98
N VAL A 11 9.17 2.81 -9.85
CA VAL A 11 10.28 3.10 -10.78
C VAL A 11 9.90 4.24 -11.72
N LEU A 12 8.74 4.18 -12.37
CA LEU A 12 8.26 5.22 -13.29
C LEU A 12 8.15 6.57 -12.59
N TYR A 13 7.55 6.60 -11.40
CA TYR A 13 7.41 7.80 -10.60
C TYR A 13 8.77 8.42 -10.25
N VAL A 14 9.72 7.59 -9.82
CA VAL A 14 11.10 8.02 -9.52
C VAL A 14 11.80 8.54 -10.79
N LEU A 15 11.64 7.90 -11.94
CA LEU A 15 12.20 8.37 -13.20
C LEU A 15 11.64 9.74 -13.57
N VAL A 16 10.32 9.94 -13.52
CA VAL A 16 9.71 11.24 -13.86
C VAL A 16 10.17 12.33 -12.87
N LYS A 17 10.21 12.03 -11.57
CA LYS A 17 10.59 13.01 -10.56
C LYS A 17 12.09 13.35 -10.57
N ILE A 18 12.97 12.37 -10.71
CA ILE A 18 14.43 12.56 -10.59
C ILE A 18 15.05 12.91 -11.94
N LEU A 19 14.69 12.18 -13.01
CA LEU A 19 15.30 12.36 -14.34
C LEU A 19 14.71 13.59 -15.04
N LEU A 20 13.38 13.70 -15.08
CA LEU A 20 12.68 14.80 -15.76
C LEU A 20 12.47 16.03 -14.87
N LYS A 21 12.75 15.92 -13.55
CA LYS A 21 12.64 17.02 -12.57
C LYS A 21 11.28 17.75 -12.60
N VAL A 22 10.23 17.01 -12.94
CA VAL A 22 8.87 17.57 -13.05
C VAL A 22 8.37 17.99 -11.66
N PRO A 23 7.82 19.20 -11.50
CA PRO A 23 7.26 19.64 -10.23
C PRO A 23 6.08 18.77 -9.81
N VAL A 24 5.87 18.64 -8.51
CA VAL A 24 4.89 17.72 -7.90
C VAL A 24 3.47 17.90 -8.46
N TRP A 25 3.03 19.14 -8.69
CA TRP A 25 1.69 19.41 -9.22
C TRP A 25 1.50 18.87 -10.66
N LEU A 26 2.54 18.98 -11.51
CA LEU A 26 2.51 18.43 -12.87
C LEU A 26 2.54 16.91 -12.84
N ASN A 27 3.21 16.29 -11.87
CA ASN A 27 3.17 14.84 -11.68
C ASN A 27 1.78 14.34 -11.28
N VAL A 28 1.05 15.10 -10.45
CA VAL A 28 -0.35 14.79 -10.11
C VAL A 28 -1.24 14.93 -11.34
N LEU A 29 -1.09 15.99 -12.13
CA LEU A 29 -1.85 16.17 -13.38
C LEU A 29 -1.57 15.04 -14.37
N PHE A 30 -0.30 14.69 -14.56
CA PHE A 30 0.11 13.58 -15.41
C PHE A 30 -0.49 12.25 -14.94
N GLY A 31 -0.47 12.00 -13.62
CA GLY A 31 -1.11 10.82 -13.05
C GLY A 31 -2.63 10.79 -13.25
N LEU A 32 -3.30 11.93 -13.19
CA LEU A 32 -4.75 12.02 -13.43
C LEU A 32 -5.08 11.65 -14.88
N ILE A 33 -4.27 12.13 -15.83
CA ILE A 33 -4.41 11.78 -17.25
C ILE A 33 -4.20 10.26 -17.44
N MET A 34 -3.14 9.69 -16.86
CA MET A 34 -2.88 8.24 -16.93
C MET A 34 -4.03 7.42 -16.33
N TYR A 35 -4.57 7.87 -15.20
CA TYR A 35 -5.70 7.22 -14.53
C TYR A 35 -6.97 7.20 -15.38
N LEU A 36 -7.31 8.33 -16.02
CA LEU A 36 -8.46 8.41 -16.94
C LEU A 36 -8.24 7.56 -18.20
N ILE A 37 -7.03 7.55 -18.75
CA ILE A 37 -6.67 6.68 -19.88
C ILE A 37 -6.85 5.21 -19.49
N SER A 38 -6.42 4.82 -18.28
CA SER A 38 -6.62 3.45 -17.79
C SER A 38 -8.10 3.08 -17.68
N ALA A 39 -8.94 3.99 -17.19
CA ALA A 39 -10.38 3.77 -17.12
C ALA A 39 -11.00 3.58 -18.52
N TYR A 40 -10.57 4.39 -19.49
CA TYR A 40 -11.00 4.28 -20.88
C TYR A 40 -10.59 2.95 -21.53
N ILE A 41 -9.33 2.53 -21.35
CA ILE A 41 -8.79 1.25 -21.85
C ILE A 41 -9.61 0.08 -21.32
N PHE A 42 -9.96 0.11 -20.03
CA PHE A 42 -10.76 -0.94 -19.39
C PHE A 42 -12.19 -0.98 -19.94
N GLN A 43 -12.85 0.17 -20.06
CA GLN A 43 -14.22 0.25 -20.60
C GLN A 43 -14.31 -0.29 -22.05
N HIS A 44 -13.27 -0.09 -22.85
CA HIS A 44 -13.20 -0.59 -24.22
C HIS A 44 -12.63 -2.02 -24.35
N ASN A 45 -12.41 -2.72 -23.22
CA ASN A 45 -11.86 -4.08 -23.17
C ASN A 45 -10.55 -4.24 -23.96
N ILE A 46 -9.71 -3.20 -23.99
CA ILE A 46 -8.42 -3.24 -24.69
C ILE A 46 -7.41 -3.94 -23.78
N ASN A 47 -6.95 -5.11 -24.19
CA ASN A 47 -6.00 -5.88 -23.40
C ASN A 47 -4.56 -5.31 -23.54
N VAL A 48 -4.17 -4.46 -22.61
CA VAL A 48 -2.81 -3.91 -22.49
C VAL A 48 -1.98 -4.59 -21.40
N TRP A 49 -2.37 -5.80 -20.97
CA TRP A 49 -1.70 -6.55 -19.90
C TRP A 49 -1.44 -5.67 -18.67
N PHE A 50 -0.22 -5.68 -18.12
CA PHE A 50 0.15 -4.98 -16.87
C PHE A 50 0.27 -3.46 -17.00
N LEU A 51 0.16 -2.92 -18.21
CA LEU A 51 0.30 -1.48 -18.41
C LEU A 51 -0.91 -0.72 -17.87
N SER A 52 -2.12 -1.26 -17.96
CA SER A 52 -3.32 -0.63 -17.40
C SER A 52 -3.15 -0.36 -15.91
N ASP A 53 -2.64 -1.35 -15.17
CA ASP A 53 -2.36 -1.22 -13.74
C ASP A 53 -1.34 -0.13 -13.42
N ILE A 54 -0.27 -0.04 -14.21
CA ILE A 54 0.75 0.99 -13.99
C ILE A 54 0.11 2.37 -14.16
N LEU A 55 -0.69 2.56 -15.20
CA LEU A 55 -1.39 3.82 -15.45
C LEU A 55 -2.39 4.12 -14.34
N HIS A 56 -3.15 3.12 -13.89
CA HIS A 56 -4.16 3.24 -12.85
C HIS A 56 -3.54 3.65 -11.50
N TYR A 57 -2.47 2.98 -11.07
CA TYR A 57 -1.94 3.19 -9.72
C TYR A 57 -1.00 4.40 -9.58
N TYR A 58 -0.52 4.97 -10.69
CA TYR A 58 0.44 6.08 -10.67
C TYR A 58 -0.08 7.33 -9.92
N ILE A 59 -1.36 7.65 -10.07
CA ILE A 59 -1.97 8.83 -9.42
C ILE A 59 -1.86 8.77 -7.89
N PHE A 60 -1.97 7.58 -7.28
CA PHE A 60 -1.88 7.42 -5.84
C PHE A 60 -0.46 7.72 -5.31
N PHE A 61 0.58 7.35 -6.07
CA PHE A 61 1.96 7.73 -5.75
C PHE A 61 2.17 9.24 -5.85
N ALA A 62 1.65 9.87 -6.91
CA ALA A 62 1.80 11.31 -7.11
C ALA A 62 1.07 12.14 -6.03
N ILE A 63 -0.17 11.77 -5.70
CA ILE A 63 -0.92 12.42 -4.62
C ILE A 63 -0.26 12.13 -3.27
N GLY A 64 0.20 10.90 -3.03
CA GLY A 64 0.88 10.53 -1.79
C GLY A 64 2.13 11.38 -1.52
N ASP A 65 2.97 11.61 -2.53
CA ASP A 65 4.13 12.50 -2.43
C ASP A 65 3.71 13.94 -2.11
N TRP A 66 2.68 14.45 -2.79
CA TRP A 66 2.18 15.81 -2.53
C TRP A 66 1.64 15.96 -1.11
N VAL A 67 0.83 15.01 -0.66
CA VAL A 67 0.24 14.97 0.69
C VAL A 67 1.33 14.82 1.75
N SER A 68 2.45 14.15 1.45
CA SER A 68 3.57 14.00 2.39
C SER A 68 4.14 15.36 2.85
N PHE A 69 4.19 16.34 1.95
CA PHE A 69 4.61 17.71 2.30
C PHE A 69 3.63 18.35 3.28
N PHE A 70 2.33 18.11 3.12
CA PHE A 70 1.30 18.64 4.01
C PHE A 70 1.35 17.98 5.40
N ILE A 71 1.52 16.66 5.47
CA ILE A 71 1.56 15.91 6.72
C ILE A 71 2.80 16.25 7.56
N ASN A 72 3.95 16.42 6.91
CA ASN A 72 5.22 16.69 7.60
C ASN A 72 5.37 18.14 8.09
N ASN A 73 4.43 19.03 7.76
CA ASN A 73 4.46 20.40 8.23
C ASN A 73 4.02 20.49 9.70
N ALA A 74 4.90 21.01 10.57
CA ALA A 74 4.68 21.18 12.00
C ALA A 74 3.31 21.79 12.42
N PRO A 75 2.76 22.84 11.76
CA PRO A 75 1.44 23.36 12.14
C PRO A 75 0.30 22.37 11.91
N ASN A 76 0.45 21.44 10.96
CA ASN A 76 -0.57 20.47 10.61
C ASN A 76 -0.61 19.27 11.57
N GLU A 77 0.46 19.06 12.35
CA GLU A 77 0.55 17.96 13.31
C GLU A 77 -0.56 18.01 14.36
N LYS A 78 -0.94 19.22 14.81
CA LYS A 78 -2.04 19.42 15.77
C LYS A 78 -3.38 18.96 15.20
N TYR A 79 -3.63 19.22 13.92
CA TYR A 79 -4.86 18.79 13.25
C TYR A 79 -4.85 17.27 13.00
N MET A 80 -3.71 16.71 12.58
CA MET A 80 -3.53 15.27 12.38
C MET A 80 -3.73 14.45 13.65
N LYS A 81 -3.38 15.00 14.82
CA LYS A 81 -3.57 14.37 16.14
C LYS A 81 -4.90 14.73 16.83
N SER A 82 -5.82 15.40 16.14
CA SER A 82 -7.12 15.78 16.70
C SER A 82 -8.16 14.67 16.57
N SER A 83 -8.70 14.21 17.71
CA SER A 83 -9.79 13.21 17.71
C SER A 83 -11.09 13.74 17.12
N LYS A 84 -11.30 15.06 17.12
CA LYS A 84 -12.49 15.69 16.51
C LYS A 84 -12.47 15.57 14.99
N ILE A 85 -11.29 15.70 14.39
CA ILE A 85 -11.11 15.57 12.93
C ILE A 85 -11.30 14.11 12.51
N LEU A 86 -10.80 13.15 13.30
CA LEU A 86 -11.09 11.74 13.06
C LEU A 86 -12.60 11.48 13.02
N MET A 87 -13.34 11.97 14.03
CA MET A 87 -14.80 11.81 14.06
C MET A 87 -15.48 12.51 12.88
N LEU A 88 -15.02 13.71 12.49
CA LEU A 88 -15.56 14.42 11.33
C LEU A 88 -15.34 13.64 10.02
N VAL A 89 -14.19 12.97 9.86
CA VAL A 89 -13.87 12.17 8.65
C VAL A 89 -14.51 10.77 8.70
N LEU A 90 -14.82 10.25 9.89
CA LEU A 90 -15.48 8.95 10.04
C LEU A 90 -16.85 8.90 9.35
N PHE A 91 -17.67 9.94 9.49
CA PHE A 91 -19.00 9.99 8.87
C PHE A 91 -18.96 9.93 7.34
N PRO A 92 -18.21 10.80 6.63
CA PRO A 92 -18.10 10.71 5.18
C PRO A 92 -17.40 9.41 4.75
N PHE A 93 -16.43 8.90 5.51
CA PHE A 93 -15.82 7.59 5.23
C PHE A 93 -16.87 6.46 5.23
N LEU A 94 -17.68 6.35 6.29
CA LEU A 94 -18.71 5.32 6.39
C LEU A 94 -19.80 5.49 5.32
N ALA A 95 -20.25 6.72 5.06
CA ALA A 95 -21.27 7.01 4.06
C ALA A 95 -20.80 6.65 2.64
N LEU A 96 -19.58 7.06 2.28
CA LEU A 96 -18.99 6.77 0.97
C LEU A 96 -18.70 5.28 0.79
N GLN A 97 -18.22 4.59 1.84
CA GLN A 97 -17.95 3.16 1.78
C GLN A 97 -19.25 2.34 1.67
N ALA A 98 -20.30 2.72 2.39
CA ALA A 98 -21.62 2.10 2.29
C ALA A 98 -22.23 2.32 0.90
N TRP A 99 -22.08 3.53 0.35
CA TRP A 99 -22.52 3.85 -1.01
C TRP A 99 -21.78 3.02 -2.06
N TYR A 100 -20.44 2.96 -1.98
CA TYR A 100 -19.61 2.15 -2.87
C TYR A 100 -20.04 0.68 -2.86
N LEU A 101 -20.24 0.12 -1.66
CA LEU A 101 -20.71 -1.26 -1.49
C LEU A 101 -22.10 -1.46 -2.13
N TYR A 102 -23.04 -0.56 -1.84
CA TYR A 102 -24.40 -0.64 -2.39
C TYR A 102 -24.39 -0.62 -3.93
N LEU A 103 -23.64 0.30 -4.52
CA LEU A 103 -23.56 0.49 -5.97
C LEU A 103 -22.95 -0.74 -6.68
N ASN A 104 -21.88 -1.32 -6.11
CA ASN A 104 -21.27 -2.52 -6.67
C ASN A 104 -22.15 -3.77 -6.49
N LEU A 105 -22.94 -3.87 -5.42
CA LEU A 105 -23.91 -4.96 -5.25
C LEU A 105 -25.04 -4.92 -6.28
N GLN A 106 -25.42 -3.73 -6.77
CA GLN A 106 -26.48 -3.56 -7.77
C GLN A 106 -26.03 -3.81 -9.20
N HIS A 107 -24.74 -3.66 -9.47
CA HIS A 107 -24.14 -3.91 -10.78
C HIS A 107 -23.13 -5.06 -10.66
N PRO A 108 -23.58 -6.33 -10.67
CA PRO A 108 -22.70 -7.48 -10.60
C PRO A 108 -21.94 -7.65 -11.92
N LEU A 109 -20.92 -6.84 -12.14
CA LEU A 109 -19.81 -7.17 -13.02
C LEU A 109 -19.02 -8.33 -12.40
N PRO A 110 -18.32 -9.15 -13.20
CA PRO A 110 -17.60 -10.34 -12.73
C PRO A 110 -16.56 -10.07 -11.61
N HIS A 111 -16.15 -8.82 -11.42
CA HIS A 111 -15.19 -8.40 -10.41
C HIS A 111 -15.70 -7.34 -9.42
N TYR A 112 -16.97 -6.93 -9.48
CA TYR A 112 -17.51 -5.82 -8.66
C TYR A 112 -16.79 -4.48 -8.84
N ASP A 113 -16.14 -4.25 -9.99
CA ASP A 113 -15.32 -3.05 -10.25
C ASP A 113 -16.09 -1.91 -10.94
N TYR A 114 -17.44 -1.92 -10.86
CA TYR A 114 -18.26 -0.97 -11.62
C TYR A 114 -17.94 0.48 -11.23
N ALA A 115 -17.90 0.77 -9.93
CA ALA A 115 -17.58 2.09 -9.42
C ALA A 115 -16.16 2.55 -9.80
N GLU A 116 -15.21 1.63 -9.89
CA GLU A 116 -13.79 1.92 -10.14
C GLU A 116 -13.54 2.38 -11.58
N TYR A 117 -14.14 1.70 -12.56
CA TYR A 117 -13.88 1.98 -13.97
C TYR A 117 -14.93 2.86 -14.63
N HIS A 118 -16.20 2.82 -14.22
CA HIS A 118 -17.25 3.67 -14.81
C HIS A 118 -17.37 5.03 -14.14
N LEU A 119 -17.00 5.13 -12.86
CA LEU A 119 -17.01 6.39 -12.09
C LEU A 119 -15.63 6.68 -11.48
N PRO A 120 -14.56 6.76 -12.30
CA PRO A 120 -13.18 6.79 -11.82
C PRO A 120 -12.91 8.00 -10.90
N ILE A 121 -13.48 9.17 -11.20
CA ILE A 121 -13.31 10.36 -10.38
C ILE A 121 -13.95 10.17 -9.00
N LEU A 122 -15.14 9.56 -8.93
CA LEU A 122 -15.83 9.30 -7.67
C LEU A 122 -15.04 8.27 -6.85
N PHE A 123 -14.56 7.21 -7.51
CA PHE A 123 -13.70 6.21 -6.87
C PHE A 123 -12.44 6.84 -6.28
N LEU A 124 -11.76 7.71 -7.03
CA LEU A 124 -10.59 8.43 -6.54
C LEU A 124 -10.92 9.24 -5.27
N LEU A 125 -12.06 9.94 -5.22
CA LEU A 125 -12.50 10.67 -4.01
C LEU A 125 -12.75 9.73 -2.83
N ILE A 126 -13.43 8.60 -3.06
CA ILE A 126 -13.69 7.59 -2.02
C ILE A 126 -12.37 7.05 -1.47
N ALA A 127 -11.43 6.70 -2.36
CA ALA A 127 -10.11 6.22 -1.99
C ALA A 127 -9.32 7.26 -1.18
N LEU A 128 -9.35 8.53 -1.58
CA LEU A 128 -8.67 9.61 -0.84
C LEU A 128 -9.25 9.84 0.56
N VAL A 129 -10.59 9.76 0.70
CA VAL A 129 -11.24 9.82 2.01
C VAL A 129 -10.83 8.62 2.88
N GLY A 130 -10.80 7.41 2.31
CA GLY A 130 -10.33 6.21 2.99
C GLY A 130 -8.87 6.32 3.46
N CYS A 131 -7.97 6.74 2.58
CA CYS A 131 -6.57 6.98 2.92
C CYS A 131 -6.43 8.02 4.04
N THR A 132 -7.16 9.14 3.96
CA THR A 132 -7.14 10.19 4.99
C THR A 132 -7.61 9.65 6.34
N PHE A 133 -8.69 8.86 6.36
CA PHE A 133 -9.19 8.23 7.57
C PHE A 133 -8.15 7.30 8.21
N ILE A 134 -7.50 6.43 7.41
CA ILE A 134 -6.46 5.50 7.91
C ILE A 134 -5.25 6.25 8.48
N ILE A 135 -4.82 7.34 7.84
CA ILE A 135 -3.72 8.18 8.35
C ILE A 135 -4.08 8.80 9.70
N LEU A 136 -5.28 9.41 9.81
CA LEU A 136 -5.75 9.99 11.07
C LEU A 136 -5.91 8.94 12.17
N LEU A 137 -6.42 7.76 11.82
CA LEU A 137 -6.58 6.64 12.74
C LEU A 137 -5.22 6.18 13.26
N SER A 138 -4.22 6.03 12.38
CA SER A 138 -2.85 5.66 12.73
C SER A 138 -2.23 6.66 13.71
N ASN A 139 -2.40 7.96 13.47
CA ASN A 139 -1.93 9.02 14.37
C ASN A 139 -2.63 9.01 15.74
N GLN A 140 -3.92 8.66 15.80
CA GLN A 140 -4.63 8.51 17.08
C GLN A 140 -4.18 7.28 17.86
N LEU A 141 -3.93 6.17 17.19
CA LEU A 141 -3.40 4.95 17.80
C LEU A 141 -2.00 5.19 18.38
N GLU A 142 -1.15 5.90 17.63
CA GLU A 142 0.18 6.31 18.10
C GLU A 142 0.09 7.19 19.36
N LYS A 143 -0.76 8.22 19.35
CA LYS A 143 -0.95 9.12 20.51
C LYS A 143 -1.35 8.37 21.79
N ARG A 144 -2.14 7.30 21.65
CA ARG A 144 -2.62 6.49 22.78
C ARG A 144 -1.65 5.36 23.17
N ASN A 145 -0.51 5.21 22.49
CA ASN A 145 0.40 4.08 22.62
C ASN A 145 -0.33 2.72 22.56
N ALA A 146 -1.44 2.66 21.82
CA ALA A 146 -2.23 1.45 21.67
C ALA A 146 -1.60 0.54 20.61
N LEU A 147 -1.76 -0.78 20.75
CA LEU A 147 -1.35 -1.78 19.74
C LEU A 147 0.15 -1.74 19.38
N GLN A 148 1.02 -1.76 20.38
CA GLN A 148 2.48 -1.79 20.18
C GLN A 148 2.97 -2.94 19.28
N TRP A 149 2.29 -4.10 19.30
CA TRP A 149 2.60 -5.23 18.42
C TRP A 149 2.40 -4.89 16.93
N LEU A 150 1.38 -4.07 16.61
CA LEU A 150 1.09 -3.66 15.23
C LEU A 150 2.17 -2.71 14.70
N ARG A 151 2.75 -1.88 15.59
CA ARG A 151 3.90 -1.04 15.25
C ARG A 151 5.11 -1.88 14.84
N VAL A 152 5.41 -2.95 15.58
CA VAL A 152 6.52 -3.87 15.24
C VAL A 152 6.30 -4.52 13.88
N LEU A 153 5.06 -4.92 13.56
CA LEU A 153 4.75 -5.46 12.24
C LEU A 153 4.87 -4.39 11.13
N GLY A 154 4.44 -3.16 11.39
CA GLY A 154 4.55 -2.03 10.47
C GLY A 154 6.02 -1.69 10.15
N GLU A 155 6.90 -1.69 11.14
CA GLU A 155 8.35 -1.47 10.95
C GLU A 155 8.99 -2.54 10.06
N HIS A 156 8.44 -3.76 10.06
CA HIS A 156 8.89 -4.87 9.22
C HIS A 156 8.02 -5.09 7.97
N SER A 157 7.09 -4.19 7.66
CA SER A 157 6.10 -4.36 6.59
C SER A 157 6.73 -4.60 5.21
N LEU A 158 7.83 -3.90 4.88
CA LEU A 158 8.55 -4.11 3.62
C LEU A 158 9.14 -5.53 3.53
N TYR A 159 9.67 -6.06 4.63
CA TYR A 159 10.23 -7.42 4.67
C TYR A 159 9.15 -8.48 4.55
N ILE A 160 8.04 -8.28 5.28
CA ILE A 160 6.86 -9.12 5.17
C ILE A 160 6.36 -9.10 3.72
N TYR A 161 6.25 -7.91 3.12
CA TYR A 161 5.78 -7.74 1.75
C TYR A 161 6.59 -8.57 0.73
N VAL A 162 7.92 -8.60 0.84
CA VAL A 162 8.76 -9.38 -0.08
C VAL A 162 8.72 -10.88 0.20
N ALA A 163 8.78 -11.29 1.46
CA ALA A 163 8.97 -12.70 1.81
C ALA A 163 7.68 -13.51 1.98
N HIS A 164 6.55 -12.89 2.32
CA HIS A 164 5.33 -13.63 2.66
C HIS A 164 4.81 -14.53 1.54
N VAL A 165 4.93 -14.12 0.26
CA VAL A 165 4.48 -14.92 -0.89
C VAL A 165 5.29 -16.23 -0.99
N VAL A 166 6.61 -16.14 -0.84
CA VAL A 166 7.52 -17.29 -0.90
C VAL A 166 7.25 -18.23 0.28
N VAL A 167 7.10 -17.66 1.47
CA VAL A 167 6.80 -18.42 2.70
C VAL A 167 5.46 -19.13 2.59
N MET A 168 4.39 -18.43 2.17
CA MET A 168 3.07 -19.03 2.01
C MET A 168 3.07 -20.15 0.97
N ALA A 169 3.73 -19.94 -0.18
CA ALA A 169 3.84 -20.96 -1.21
C ALA A 169 4.59 -22.20 -0.70
N GLY A 170 5.74 -21.99 -0.03
CA GLY A 170 6.54 -23.07 0.54
C GLY A 170 5.77 -23.86 1.61
N LEU A 171 5.11 -23.17 2.53
CA LEU A 171 4.33 -23.80 3.59
C LEU A 171 3.10 -24.54 3.03
N ARG A 172 2.43 -23.99 2.03
CA ARG A 172 1.33 -24.66 1.34
C ARG A 172 1.79 -25.95 0.66
N ILE A 173 2.91 -25.91 -0.07
CA ILE A 173 3.48 -27.11 -0.71
C ILE A 173 3.84 -28.15 0.35
N PHE A 174 4.48 -27.73 1.44
CA PHE A 174 4.84 -28.61 2.55
C PHE A 174 3.61 -29.27 3.20
N LEU A 175 2.58 -28.50 3.54
CA LEU A 175 1.37 -29.02 4.17
C LEU A 175 0.59 -29.98 3.26
N MET A 176 0.45 -29.65 1.97
CA MET A 176 -0.33 -30.46 1.04
C MET A 176 0.42 -31.71 0.56
N HIS A 177 1.72 -31.61 0.26
CA HIS A 177 2.48 -32.71 -0.36
C HIS A 177 3.27 -33.55 0.64
N VAL A 178 3.69 -33.00 1.78
CA VAL A 178 4.44 -33.76 2.80
C VAL A 178 3.48 -34.27 3.86
N LEU A 179 2.66 -33.38 4.42
CA LEU A 179 1.75 -33.70 5.52
C LEU A 179 0.36 -34.18 5.06
N HIS A 180 0.06 -34.09 3.76
CA HIS A 180 -1.23 -34.49 3.16
C HIS A 180 -2.46 -33.81 3.81
N ILE A 181 -2.25 -32.62 4.41
CA ILE A 181 -3.32 -31.84 5.05
C ILE A 181 -3.98 -30.96 3.98
N ASN A 182 -5.15 -31.37 3.54
CA ASN A 182 -5.95 -30.65 2.53
C ASN A 182 -7.07 -29.81 3.14
N ASN A 183 -7.10 -29.64 4.47
CA ASN A 183 -8.13 -28.85 5.13
C ASN A 183 -7.91 -27.35 4.87
N LEU A 184 -8.84 -26.74 4.13
CA LEU A 184 -8.74 -25.36 3.66
C LEU A 184 -8.59 -24.33 4.81
N PRO A 185 -9.43 -24.33 5.86
CA PRO A 185 -9.23 -23.48 7.04
C PRO A 185 -7.82 -23.57 7.64
N VAL A 186 -7.28 -24.79 7.75
CA VAL A 186 -5.96 -25.01 8.35
C VAL A 186 -4.87 -24.42 7.46
N LEU A 187 -4.94 -24.66 6.14
CA LEU A 187 -4.00 -24.09 5.16
C LEU A 187 -4.04 -22.55 5.16
N LEU A 188 -5.22 -21.96 5.25
CA LEU A 188 -5.37 -20.49 5.28
C LEU A 188 -4.83 -19.89 6.57
N LEU A 189 -5.25 -20.40 7.73
CA LEU A 189 -4.80 -19.87 9.02
C LEU A 189 -3.29 -20.05 9.22
N SER A 190 -2.77 -21.24 8.92
CA SER A 190 -1.32 -21.50 9.01
C SER A 190 -0.54 -20.67 8.01
N GLY A 191 -1.04 -20.50 6.78
CA GLY A 191 -0.47 -19.62 5.77
C GLY A 191 -0.38 -18.18 6.24
N ILE A 192 -1.46 -17.61 6.80
CA ILE A 192 -1.50 -16.22 7.26
C ILE A 192 -0.53 -16.00 8.42
N ILE A 193 -0.58 -16.89 9.42
CA ILE A 193 0.28 -16.80 10.61
C ILE A 193 1.75 -16.93 10.20
N SER A 194 2.09 -17.92 9.37
CA SER A 194 3.46 -18.14 8.92
C SER A 194 3.97 -17.02 8.00
N GLY A 195 3.13 -16.55 7.07
CA GLY A 195 3.43 -15.44 6.17
C GLY A 195 3.71 -14.13 6.89
N LEU A 196 3.22 -13.95 8.11
CA LEU A 196 3.54 -12.79 8.96
C LEU A 196 4.75 -13.04 9.85
N ILE A 197 4.79 -14.17 10.56
CA ILE A 197 5.80 -14.43 11.60
C ILE A 197 7.15 -14.80 11.00
N ILE A 198 7.18 -15.66 9.99
CA ILE A 198 8.43 -16.19 9.42
C ILE A 198 9.25 -15.07 8.77
N PRO A 199 8.69 -14.14 7.97
CA PRO A 199 9.48 -13.01 7.47
C PRO A 199 10.12 -12.15 8.56
N VAL A 200 9.40 -11.88 9.65
CA VAL A 200 9.93 -11.11 10.78
C VAL A 200 11.07 -11.87 11.48
N TRP A 201 10.93 -13.19 11.61
CA TRP A 201 11.99 -14.05 12.13
C TRP A 201 13.20 -14.12 11.21
N MET A 202 13.00 -14.29 9.91
CA MET A 202 14.06 -14.29 8.91
C MET A 202 14.85 -12.97 8.95
N TYR A 203 14.17 -11.84 9.08
CA TYR A 203 14.83 -10.54 9.24
C TYR A 203 15.71 -10.50 10.49
N LYS A 204 15.19 -10.94 11.65
CA LYS A 204 15.97 -10.99 12.91
C LYS A 204 17.18 -11.92 12.81
N LEU A 205 17.05 -13.06 12.14
CA LEU A 205 18.14 -14.00 11.90
C LEU A 205 19.19 -13.42 10.96
N ALA A 206 18.78 -12.80 9.86
CA ALA A 206 19.68 -12.14 8.91
C ALA A 206 20.49 -11.03 9.58
N LYS A 207 19.86 -10.24 10.46
CA LYS A 207 20.54 -9.22 11.27
C LYS A 207 21.57 -9.83 12.24
N LYS A 208 21.21 -10.93 12.92
CA LYS A 208 22.13 -11.64 13.83
C LYS A 208 23.31 -12.28 13.09
N ALA A 209 23.12 -12.64 11.82
CA ALA A 209 24.15 -13.22 10.95
C ALA A 209 25.01 -12.16 10.22
N ASN A 210 24.86 -10.86 10.53
CA ASN A 210 25.51 -9.74 9.82
C ASN A 210 25.22 -9.71 8.29
N MET A 211 24.15 -10.34 7.83
CA MET A 211 23.71 -10.33 6.42
C MET A 211 22.73 -9.18 6.17
N GLU A 212 23.03 -8.00 6.69
CA GLU A 212 22.15 -6.82 6.58
C GLU A 212 21.97 -6.35 5.12
N TRP A 213 22.89 -6.72 4.23
CA TRP A 213 22.82 -6.44 2.78
C TRP A 213 21.61 -7.09 2.08
N LEU A 214 21.08 -8.20 2.61
CA LEU A 214 19.96 -8.92 1.98
C LEU A 214 18.65 -8.12 2.00
N PHE A 215 18.54 -7.15 2.91
CA PHE A 215 17.30 -6.43 3.20
C PHE A 215 17.45 -4.91 3.27
N ALA A 216 18.65 -4.37 3.13
CA ALA A 216 18.91 -2.93 3.12
C ALA A 216 19.90 -2.56 2.01
N LEU A 217 19.53 -1.58 1.18
CA LEU A 217 20.41 -1.07 0.12
C LEU A 217 21.54 -0.16 0.65
N LYS A 218 21.59 0.16 1.96
CA LYS A 218 22.68 0.96 2.55
C LYS A 218 22.69 0.88 4.08
N GLU A 219 23.79 0.40 4.66
CA GLU A 219 24.09 0.63 6.06
C GLU A 219 24.71 2.04 6.23
N LYS A 220 24.02 2.90 6.96
CA LYS A 220 24.48 4.25 7.34
C LYS A 220 25.43 4.13 8.54
N LYS A 221 26.65 3.63 8.35
CA LYS A 221 27.69 3.61 9.40
C LYS A 221 29.13 3.74 8.85
N ARG A 222 29.52 4.97 8.51
CA ARG A 222 30.87 5.55 8.73
C ARG A 222 30.96 6.92 8.06
N LEU A 223 30.60 7.97 8.79
CA LEU A 223 31.11 9.34 8.59
C LEU A 223 30.78 10.20 9.82
N LYS A 224 30.90 9.60 11.02
CA LYS A 224 31.10 10.33 12.28
C LYS A 224 32.60 10.47 12.62
N SER A 225 33.49 10.13 11.68
CA SER A 225 34.95 10.15 11.82
C SER A 225 35.63 11.17 10.90
N ALA A 226 34.91 12.17 10.38
CA ALA A 226 35.49 13.26 9.58
C ALA A 226 35.31 14.64 10.24
N ILE A 227 34.99 14.67 11.54
CA ILE A 227 34.94 15.88 12.37
C ILE A 227 35.76 15.66 13.66
N GLN A 228 36.92 15.02 13.53
CA GLN A 228 37.99 15.07 14.51
C GLN A 228 39.26 15.53 13.80
#